data_AF-A0A6P8WVJ7-F1
#
_entry.id   AF-A0A6P8WVJ7-F1
#
_cell.length_a   1.000
_cell.length_b   1.000
_cell.length_c   1.000
_cell.angle_alpha   90.00
_cell.angle_beta   90.00
_cell.angle_gamma   90.00
#
_symmetry.space_group_name_H-M   'P 1'
#
loop_
_entity.id
_entity.type
_entity.pdbx_description
1 polymer ?
#
loop_
_entity_poly.entity_id
_entity_poly.type
_entity_poly.pdbx_seq_one_letter_code
_entity_poly.pdbx_strand_id
1 'polypeptide(L)'
;MSRVPPKHKQNLEGLLRLAVEHTGEDAEPAENLDNIDTQKQEFLHGALQSMSIDVDKYALANLNNDSISTAEKLDCLKIIRDDIRDFDTANSFVKLGYITTLLSYIRTPNRDLRPLSIYIVAELAQNNEFCQNYFLNEKLIPVLTSTMNDTDEDLAKGSILAVSSLVQNFPAGLKEFLRTNGVKQILSCLSSNHSSVYIQAAYLIATLSSNDNSFRDLVNKQNAGQILLSELEAKDEYDFKQEATLYALSALSVNSKWKIPSYQRKEATVTLKQIINNKALADTCEEMIQYARTVLNTQL
;
A
#
# COMPACT_ATOMS: atom_id res chain seq x y z
N MET A 1 13.46 23.36 -24.37
CA MET A 1 12.56 22.68 -23.41
C MET A 1 11.41 23.63 -23.10
N SER A 2 10.30 23.53 -23.84
CA SER A 2 9.11 24.36 -23.59
C SER A 2 8.15 23.56 -22.72
N ARG A 3 7.91 24.00 -21.50
CA ARG A 3 6.93 23.41 -20.58
C ARG A 3 5.54 23.76 -21.11
N VAL A 4 4.81 22.76 -21.58
CA VAL A 4 3.37 22.88 -21.85
C VAL A 4 2.67 23.07 -20.49
N PRO A 5 1.99 24.19 -20.23
CA PRO A 5 1.29 24.37 -18.97
C PRO A 5 0.08 23.44 -18.91
N PRO A 6 -0.37 23.05 -17.69
CA PRO A 6 -1.55 22.21 -17.54
C PRO A 6 -2.77 22.92 -18.16
N LYS A 7 -3.49 22.21 -19.04
CA LYS A 7 -4.69 22.69 -19.78
C LYS A 7 -5.73 23.36 -18.87
N HIS A 8 -5.72 23.06 -17.58
CA HIS A 8 -6.61 23.62 -16.57
C HIS A 8 -6.40 25.13 -16.30
N LYS A 9 -5.17 25.66 -16.40
CA LYS A 9 -4.92 27.11 -16.15
C LYS A 9 -5.42 27.98 -17.30
N GLN A 10 -5.32 27.51 -18.53
CA GLN A 10 -5.70 28.26 -19.73
C GLN A 10 -7.22 28.50 -19.84
N ASN A 11 -8.04 27.56 -19.34
CA ASN A 11 -9.49 27.73 -19.32
C ASN A 11 -9.95 28.73 -18.24
N LEU A 12 -9.27 28.80 -17.09
CA LEU A 12 -9.63 29.73 -16.03
C LEU A 12 -9.32 31.18 -16.42
N GLU A 13 -8.16 31.42 -17.04
CA GLU A 13 -7.80 32.74 -17.57
C GLU A 13 -8.74 33.18 -18.69
N GLY A 14 -9.16 32.25 -19.57
CA GLY A 14 -10.13 32.54 -20.62
C GLY A 14 -11.52 32.91 -20.09
N LEU A 15 -11.99 32.23 -19.03
CA LEU A 15 -13.28 32.50 -18.39
C LEU A 15 -13.27 33.78 -17.55
N LEU A 16 -12.18 34.04 -16.81
CA LEU A 16 -12.00 35.30 -16.09
C LEU A 16 -11.94 36.48 -17.06
N ARG A 17 -11.26 36.30 -18.20
CA ARG A 17 -11.21 37.31 -19.25
C ARG A 17 -12.57 37.55 -19.88
N LEU A 18 -13.36 36.50 -20.14
CA LEU A 18 -14.73 36.64 -20.64
C LEU A 18 -15.64 37.33 -19.61
N ALA A 19 -15.50 37.02 -18.32
CA ALA A 19 -16.25 37.66 -17.24
C ALA A 19 -15.90 39.16 -17.10
N VAL A 20 -14.62 39.51 -17.31
CA VAL A 20 -14.14 40.90 -17.29
C VAL A 20 -14.55 41.66 -18.56
N GLU A 21 -14.51 41.03 -19.74
CA GLU A 21 -14.96 41.63 -21.01
C GLU A 21 -16.48 41.88 -21.02
N HIS A 22 -17.26 41.18 -20.19
CA HIS A 22 -18.71 41.39 -20.00
C HIS A 22 -19.07 42.35 -18.85
N THR A 23 -18.09 42.86 -18.11
CA THR A 23 -18.24 44.02 -17.21
C THR A 23 -17.71 45.25 -17.93
N GLY A 24 -18.55 45.88 -18.75
CA GLY A 24 -18.17 47.08 -19.49
C GLY A 24 -17.74 48.24 -18.57
N GLU A 25 -16.76 49.02 -19.02
CA GLU A 25 -16.19 50.18 -18.33
C GLU A 25 -17.14 51.40 -18.22
N ASP A 26 -18.39 51.31 -18.71
CA ASP A 26 -19.39 52.39 -18.66
C ASP A 26 -20.78 51.87 -18.26
N ALA A 27 -20.99 51.54 -16.99
CA ALA A 27 -22.32 51.22 -16.47
C ALA A 27 -22.85 52.39 -15.60
N GLU A 28 -23.76 53.18 -16.16
CA GLU A 28 -24.64 54.08 -15.39
C GLU A 28 -25.40 53.29 -14.31
N PRO A 29 -25.82 53.92 -13.19
CA PRO A 29 -26.42 53.22 -12.06
C PRO A 29 -27.82 52.70 -12.43
N ALA A 30 -27.87 51.48 -12.98
CA ALA A 30 -29.11 50.80 -13.29
C ALA A 30 -29.71 50.22 -12.00
N GLU A 31 -30.97 50.60 -11.70
CA GLU A 31 -31.80 50.19 -10.56
C GLU A 31 -32.15 48.68 -10.49
N ASN A 32 -31.37 47.79 -11.12
CA ASN A 32 -31.58 46.34 -11.14
C ASN A 32 -30.27 45.57 -10.85
N LEU A 33 -29.53 46.00 -9.84
CA LEU A 33 -28.29 45.35 -9.41
C LEU A 33 -28.51 43.92 -8.87
N ASP A 34 -29.62 43.67 -8.17
CA ASP A 34 -29.84 42.37 -7.50
C ASP A 34 -30.15 41.21 -8.46
N ASN A 35 -30.79 41.49 -9.59
CA ASN A 35 -31.28 40.44 -10.50
C ASN A 35 -30.18 39.95 -11.47
N ILE A 36 -29.29 40.85 -11.88
CA ILE A 36 -28.14 40.54 -12.74
C ILE A 36 -27.08 39.76 -11.94
N ASP A 37 -26.90 40.07 -10.66
CA ASP A 37 -25.95 39.38 -9.79
C ASP A 37 -26.39 37.95 -9.48
N THR A 38 -27.70 37.72 -9.30
CA THR A 38 -28.28 36.39 -9.07
C THR A 38 -28.11 35.47 -10.30
N GLN A 39 -28.41 35.96 -11.51
CA GLN A 39 -28.22 35.16 -12.73
C GLN A 39 -26.75 34.88 -13.04
N LYS A 40 -25.84 35.83 -12.76
CA LYS A 40 -24.39 35.63 -12.88
C LYS A 40 -23.87 34.62 -11.86
N GLN A 41 -24.36 34.68 -10.62
CA GLN A 41 -24.04 33.70 -9.58
C GLN A 41 -24.55 32.31 -9.93
N GLU A 42 -25.78 32.18 -10.44
CA GLU A 42 -26.31 30.89 -10.90
C GLU A 42 -25.54 30.32 -12.09
N PHE A 43 -25.13 31.17 -13.04
CA PHE A 43 -24.28 30.76 -14.16
C PHE A 43 -22.89 30.32 -13.71
N LEU A 44 -22.22 31.10 -12.85
CA LEU A 44 -20.93 30.74 -12.27
C LEU A 44 -21.03 29.48 -11.41
N HIS A 45 -22.10 29.34 -10.63
CA HIS A 45 -22.33 28.16 -9.81
C HIS A 45 -22.62 26.94 -10.67
N GLY A 46 -23.43 27.07 -11.72
CA GLY A 46 -23.69 26.01 -12.71
C GLY A 46 -22.43 25.63 -13.49
N ALA A 47 -21.59 26.61 -13.87
CA ALA A 47 -20.32 26.37 -14.54
C ALA A 47 -19.33 25.64 -13.61
N LEU A 48 -19.19 26.08 -12.35
CA LEU A 48 -18.37 25.43 -11.33
C LEU A 48 -18.89 24.02 -10.98
N GLN A 49 -20.21 23.82 -10.90
CA GLN A 49 -20.81 22.49 -10.71
C GLN A 49 -20.61 21.59 -11.94
N SER A 50 -20.68 22.13 -13.15
CA SER A 50 -20.41 21.37 -14.38
C SER A 50 -18.92 21.05 -14.59
N MET A 51 -18.02 21.83 -13.97
CA MET A 51 -16.59 21.50 -13.84
C MET A 51 -16.33 20.54 -12.68
N SER A 52 -17.22 20.51 -11.68
CA SER A 52 -17.31 19.52 -10.63
C SER A 52 -18.20 18.34 -11.04
N ILE A 53 -18.05 17.86 -12.29
CA ILE A 53 -18.39 16.46 -12.55
C ILE A 53 -17.48 15.71 -11.58
N ASP A 54 -18.05 15.15 -10.51
CA ASP A 54 -17.33 14.34 -9.53
C ASP A 54 -16.44 13.39 -10.33
N VAL A 55 -15.15 13.69 -10.39
CA VAL A 55 -14.20 13.05 -11.32
C VAL A 55 -14.15 11.55 -11.01
N ASP A 56 -14.39 11.23 -9.74
CA ASP A 56 -14.60 9.93 -9.15
C ASP A 56 -15.88 9.26 -9.69
N LYS A 57 -17.03 9.95 -9.78
CA LYS A 57 -18.25 9.36 -10.39
C LYS A 57 -18.04 9.02 -11.86
N TYR A 58 -17.34 9.87 -12.60
CA TYR A 58 -16.97 9.58 -13.99
C TYR A 58 -16.05 8.37 -14.08
N ALA A 59 -15.00 8.32 -13.27
CA ALA A 59 -14.06 7.20 -13.21
C ALA A 59 -14.79 5.90 -12.88
N LEU A 60 -15.71 5.94 -11.93
CA LEU A 60 -16.51 4.80 -11.48
C LEU A 60 -17.48 4.27 -12.54
N ALA A 61 -18.20 5.17 -13.22
CA ALA A 61 -19.09 4.78 -14.31
C ALA A 61 -18.32 4.07 -15.44
N ASN A 62 -17.08 4.48 -15.65
CA ASN A 62 -16.23 3.95 -16.71
C ASN A 62 -15.56 2.63 -16.36
N LEU A 63 -15.31 2.31 -15.08
CA LEU A 63 -14.70 1.03 -14.71
C LEU A 63 -15.52 -0.15 -15.28
N ASN A 64 -16.85 -0.14 -15.16
CA ASN A 64 -17.70 -1.22 -15.68
C ASN A 64 -17.97 -1.15 -17.19
N ASN A 65 -17.45 -0.15 -17.90
CA ASN A 65 -17.70 0.01 -19.32
C ASN A 65 -16.78 -0.91 -20.14
N ASP A 66 -17.36 -1.84 -20.89
CA ASP A 66 -16.60 -2.75 -21.77
C ASP A 66 -16.10 -2.07 -23.05
N SER A 67 -16.59 -0.86 -23.35
CA SER A 67 -16.17 -0.10 -24.53
C SER A 67 -14.82 0.59 -24.35
N ILE A 68 -14.34 0.74 -23.11
CA ILE A 68 -13.08 1.41 -22.82
C ILE A 68 -11.94 0.41 -22.67
N SER A 69 -10.75 0.85 -23.05
CA SER A 69 -9.53 0.04 -22.99
C SER A 69 -9.07 -0.21 -21.55
N THR A 70 -8.25 -1.26 -21.36
CA THR A 70 -7.58 -1.53 -20.08
C THR A 70 -6.75 -0.36 -19.58
N ALA A 71 -6.10 0.39 -20.49
CA ALA A 71 -5.31 1.56 -20.14
C ALA A 71 -6.18 2.69 -19.56
N GLU A 72 -7.34 2.96 -20.17
CA GLU A 72 -8.30 3.95 -19.65
C GLU A 72 -8.90 3.51 -18.31
N LYS A 73 -9.16 2.20 -18.13
CA LYS A 73 -9.58 1.64 -16.82
C LYS A 73 -8.50 1.84 -15.76
N LEU A 74 -7.23 1.66 -16.12
CA LEU A 74 -6.11 1.90 -15.21
C LEU A 74 -6.01 3.37 -14.80
N ASP A 75 -6.22 4.30 -15.73
CA ASP A 75 -6.24 5.73 -15.41
C ASP A 75 -7.43 6.11 -14.52
N CYS A 76 -8.61 5.49 -14.73
CA CYS A 76 -9.75 5.63 -13.81
C CYS A 76 -9.41 5.12 -12.40
N LEU A 77 -8.69 4.00 -12.27
CA LEU A 77 -8.25 3.49 -10.97
C LEU A 77 -7.25 4.42 -10.28
N LYS A 78 -6.35 5.08 -11.02
CA LYS A 78 -5.42 6.08 -10.44
C LYS A 78 -6.17 7.29 -9.91
N ILE A 79 -7.16 7.78 -10.66
CA ILE A 79 -8.05 8.86 -10.23
C ILE A 79 -8.73 8.47 -8.91
N ILE A 80 -9.37 7.31 -8.86
CA ILE A 80 -10.05 6.81 -7.65
C ILE A 80 -9.08 6.73 -6.46
N ARG A 81 -7.87 6.23 -6.69
CA ARG A 81 -6.82 6.16 -5.65
C ARG A 81 -6.47 7.54 -5.11
N ASP A 82 -6.39 8.53 -6.00
CA ASP A 82 -6.13 9.92 -5.65
C ASP A 82 -7.28 10.56 -4.86
N ASP A 83 -8.49 9.99 -4.87
CA ASP A 83 -9.65 10.55 -4.15
C ASP A 83 -9.84 9.94 -2.76
N ILE A 84 -9.36 8.71 -2.51
CA ILE A 84 -9.53 7.98 -1.23
C ILE A 84 -8.46 8.28 -0.17
N ARG A 85 -7.90 9.51 -0.15
CA ARG A 85 -6.70 9.84 0.66
C ARG A 85 -6.95 9.91 2.17
N ASP A 86 -8.19 9.99 2.61
CA ASP A 86 -8.57 10.10 4.01
C ASP A 86 -9.64 9.07 4.39
N PHE A 87 -9.89 8.92 5.70
CA PHE A 87 -10.82 7.92 6.21
C PHE A 87 -12.26 8.18 5.78
N ASP A 88 -12.69 9.43 5.63
CA ASP A 88 -14.08 9.77 5.28
C ASP A 88 -14.35 9.47 3.81
N THR A 89 -13.43 9.85 2.92
CA THR A 89 -13.48 9.54 1.49
C THR A 89 -13.36 8.03 1.24
N ALA A 90 -12.43 7.35 1.90
CA ALA A 90 -12.28 5.89 1.85
C ALA A 90 -13.55 5.15 2.28
N ASN A 91 -14.14 5.55 3.42
CA ASN A 91 -15.35 4.91 3.93
C ASN A 91 -16.57 5.20 3.04
N SER A 92 -16.67 6.41 2.49
CA SER A 92 -17.73 6.79 1.56
C SER A 92 -17.64 5.98 0.27
N PHE A 93 -16.42 5.79 -0.26
CA PHE A 93 -16.16 4.97 -1.43
C PHE A 93 -16.71 3.54 -1.27
N VAL A 94 -16.48 2.91 -0.11
CA VAL A 94 -17.02 1.59 0.20
C VAL A 94 -18.54 1.60 0.39
N LYS A 95 -19.08 2.58 1.12
CA LYS A 95 -20.54 2.68 1.41
C LYS A 95 -21.39 2.90 0.16
N LEU A 96 -20.87 3.64 -0.81
CA LEU A 96 -21.57 3.93 -2.07
C LEU A 96 -21.57 2.73 -3.04
N GLY A 97 -20.98 1.60 -2.65
CA GLY A 97 -20.99 0.37 -3.45
C GLY A 97 -19.99 0.36 -4.60
N TYR A 98 -19.17 1.40 -4.71
CA TYR A 98 -18.18 1.58 -5.77
C TYR A 98 -17.05 0.55 -5.73
N ILE A 99 -16.88 -0.10 -4.59
CA ILE A 99 -15.89 -1.14 -4.36
C ILE A 99 -16.19 -2.46 -5.09
N THR A 100 -17.44 -2.72 -5.53
CA THR A 100 -17.82 -4.02 -6.12
C THR A 100 -17.04 -4.34 -7.40
N THR A 101 -16.80 -3.33 -8.25
CA THR A 101 -16.01 -3.48 -9.47
C THR A 101 -14.54 -3.71 -9.16
N LEU A 102 -14.01 -3.05 -8.13
CA LEU A 102 -12.64 -3.29 -7.67
C LEU A 102 -12.46 -4.76 -7.23
N LEU A 103 -13.41 -5.28 -6.45
CA LEU A 103 -13.38 -6.67 -5.99
C LEU A 103 -13.48 -7.66 -7.16
N SER A 104 -14.22 -7.33 -8.21
CA SER A 104 -14.30 -8.19 -9.41
C SER A 104 -12.95 -8.26 -10.13
N TYR A 105 -12.22 -7.15 -10.24
CA TYR A 105 -10.85 -7.11 -10.78
C TYR A 105 -9.85 -7.88 -9.94
N ILE A 106 -10.03 -7.92 -8.61
CA ILE A 106 -9.15 -8.68 -7.73
C ILE A 106 -9.39 -10.19 -7.85
N ARG A 107 -10.65 -10.60 -8.05
CA ARG A 107 -11.06 -12.00 -8.14
C ARG A 107 -10.89 -12.60 -9.53
N THR A 108 -10.94 -11.76 -10.57
CA THR A 108 -10.81 -12.19 -11.96
C THR A 108 -9.35 -12.09 -12.41
N PRO A 109 -8.80 -13.08 -13.14
CA PRO A 109 -7.39 -13.10 -13.56
C PRO A 109 -7.04 -12.09 -14.68
N ASN A 110 -7.60 -10.88 -14.66
CA ASN A 110 -7.11 -9.77 -15.48
C ASN A 110 -5.85 -9.19 -14.82
N ARG A 111 -4.68 -9.64 -15.26
CA ARG A 111 -3.39 -9.29 -14.63
C ARG A 111 -3.07 -7.79 -14.68
N ASP A 112 -3.63 -7.04 -15.62
CA ASP A 112 -3.25 -5.63 -15.81
C ASP A 112 -3.91 -4.69 -14.77
N LEU A 113 -5.17 -4.95 -14.41
CA LEU A 113 -5.92 -4.12 -13.47
C LEU A 113 -5.79 -4.58 -12.02
N ARG A 114 -5.45 -5.85 -11.83
CA ARG A 114 -5.44 -6.52 -10.53
C ARG A 114 -4.43 -5.91 -9.54
N PRO A 115 -3.16 -5.63 -9.89
CA PRO A 115 -2.20 -5.05 -8.96
C PRO A 115 -2.69 -3.72 -8.39
N LEU A 116 -3.05 -2.75 -9.24
CA LEU A 116 -3.52 -1.44 -8.79
C LEU A 116 -4.81 -1.56 -7.98
N SER A 117 -5.72 -2.48 -8.35
CA SER A 117 -6.93 -2.74 -7.57
C SER A 117 -6.61 -3.22 -6.15
N ILE A 118 -5.62 -4.09 -6.01
CA ILE A 118 -5.16 -4.58 -4.70
C ILE A 118 -4.47 -3.47 -3.90
N TYR A 119 -3.67 -2.60 -4.55
CA TYR A 119 -3.07 -1.44 -3.88
C TYR A 119 -4.13 -0.50 -3.30
N ILE A 120 -5.21 -0.23 -4.04
CA ILE A 120 -6.34 0.57 -3.55
C ILE A 120 -6.96 -0.09 -2.32
N VAL A 121 -7.16 -1.42 -2.32
CA VAL A 121 -7.63 -2.15 -1.12
C VAL A 121 -6.68 -1.98 0.06
N ALA A 122 -5.37 -2.03 -0.17
CA ALA A 122 -4.39 -1.85 0.88
C ALA A 122 -4.53 -0.46 1.54
N GLU A 123 -4.64 0.59 0.75
CA GLU A 123 -4.81 1.97 1.24
C GLU A 123 -6.13 2.15 1.97
N LEU A 124 -7.23 1.64 1.41
CA LEU A 124 -8.54 1.68 2.06
C LEU A 124 -8.53 0.99 3.44
N ALA A 125 -7.81 -0.12 3.58
CA ALA A 125 -7.77 -0.92 4.81
C ALA A 125 -6.73 -0.45 5.84
N GLN A 126 -5.75 0.39 5.45
CA GLN A 126 -4.63 0.75 6.31
C GLN A 126 -5.11 1.51 7.55
N ASN A 127 -5.00 0.88 8.73
CA ASN A 127 -5.48 1.42 10.01
C ASN A 127 -6.95 1.89 9.97
N ASN A 128 -7.78 1.28 9.10
CA ASN A 128 -9.19 1.62 8.93
C ASN A 128 -10.07 0.40 9.21
N GLU A 129 -10.54 0.29 10.46
CA GLU A 129 -11.32 -0.86 10.93
C GLU A 129 -12.64 -1.06 10.14
N PHE A 130 -13.26 0.02 9.64
CA PHE A 130 -14.47 -0.09 8.82
C PHE A 130 -14.18 -0.85 7.52
N CYS A 131 -13.16 -0.42 6.78
CA CYS A 131 -12.74 -1.08 5.55
C CYS A 131 -12.18 -2.48 5.82
N GLN A 132 -11.41 -2.68 6.89
CA GLN A 132 -10.91 -4.01 7.28
C GLN A 132 -12.06 -5.00 7.51
N ASN A 133 -13.10 -4.61 8.25
CA ASN A 133 -14.30 -5.43 8.46
C ASN A 133 -15.03 -5.71 7.14
N TYR A 134 -15.16 -4.70 6.28
CA TYR A 134 -15.78 -4.87 4.96
C TYR A 134 -15.05 -5.94 4.12
N PHE A 135 -13.72 -5.82 3.99
CA PHE A 135 -12.93 -6.76 3.20
C PHE A 135 -12.80 -8.16 3.81
N LEU A 136 -12.87 -8.26 5.15
CA LEU A 136 -12.98 -9.53 5.84
C LEU A 136 -14.29 -10.25 5.47
N ASN A 137 -15.42 -9.53 5.49
CA ASN A 137 -16.74 -10.07 5.10
C ASN A 137 -16.78 -10.49 3.62
N GLU A 138 -16.08 -9.75 2.77
CA GLU A 138 -15.87 -10.08 1.36
C GLU A 138 -14.88 -11.25 1.13
N LYS A 139 -14.36 -11.88 2.19
CA LYS A 139 -13.43 -13.02 2.12
C LYS A 139 -12.21 -12.73 1.25
N LEU A 140 -11.70 -11.50 1.31
CA LEU A 140 -10.61 -11.06 0.43
C LEU A 140 -9.24 -11.56 0.88
N ILE A 141 -9.04 -11.74 2.20
CA ILE A 141 -7.78 -12.24 2.78
C ILE A 141 -7.32 -13.57 2.16
N PRO A 142 -8.16 -14.62 1.98
CA PRO A 142 -7.75 -15.83 1.28
C PRO A 142 -7.25 -15.59 -0.15
N VAL A 143 -7.93 -14.71 -0.91
CA VAL A 143 -7.57 -14.37 -2.29
C VAL A 143 -6.19 -13.71 -2.34
N LEU A 144 -6.00 -12.69 -1.50
CA LEU A 144 -4.73 -11.94 -1.43
C LEU A 144 -3.59 -12.82 -0.91
N THR A 145 -3.86 -13.67 0.07
CA THR A 145 -2.88 -14.65 0.58
C THR A 145 -2.37 -15.49 -0.58
N SER A 146 -3.26 -16.06 -1.40
CA SER A 146 -2.86 -16.94 -2.51
C SER A 146 -1.97 -16.29 -3.56
N THR A 147 -1.90 -14.95 -3.64
CA THR A 147 -1.12 -14.20 -4.63
C THR A 147 0.13 -13.53 -4.07
N MET A 148 0.45 -13.67 -2.77
CA MET A 148 1.63 -13.02 -2.17
C MET A 148 2.97 -13.49 -2.75
N ASN A 149 3.01 -14.64 -3.42
CA ASN A 149 4.22 -15.17 -4.07
C ASN A 149 3.97 -15.45 -5.56
N ASP A 150 3.15 -14.62 -6.22
CA ASP A 150 2.96 -14.70 -7.66
C ASP A 150 4.26 -14.38 -8.40
N THR A 151 4.40 -14.91 -9.62
CA THR A 151 5.51 -14.60 -10.53
C THR A 151 5.54 -13.13 -10.95
N ASP A 152 4.36 -12.49 -10.96
CA ASP A 152 4.19 -11.07 -11.18
C ASP A 152 4.54 -10.29 -9.90
N GLU A 153 5.60 -9.48 -9.97
CA GLU A 153 6.13 -8.74 -8.83
C GLU A 153 5.11 -7.73 -8.26
N ASP A 154 4.42 -6.99 -9.12
CA ASP A 154 3.47 -5.96 -8.70
C ASP A 154 2.24 -6.57 -8.03
N LEU A 155 1.77 -7.71 -8.56
CA LEU A 155 0.71 -8.49 -7.95
C LEU A 155 1.12 -9.03 -6.57
N ALA A 156 2.31 -9.62 -6.46
CA ALA A 156 2.84 -10.16 -5.21
C ALA A 156 3.00 -9.06 -4.15
N LYS A 157 3.62 -7.94 -4.52
CA LYS A 157 3.82 -6.79 -3.61
C LYS A 157 2.51 -6.17 -3.16
N GLY A 158 1.60 -5.92 -4.09
CA GLY A 158 0.26 -5.40 -3.76
C GLY A 158 -0.44 -6.34 -2.79
N SER A 159 -0.36 -7.65 -3.02
CA SER A 159 -0.98 -8.66 -2.16
C SER A 159 -0.42 -8.67 -0.74
N ILE A 160 0.91 -8.61 -0.58
CA ILE A 160 1.55 -8.54 0.74
C ILE A 160 1.16 -7.25 1.45
N LEU A 161 1.15 -6.12 0.76
CA LEU A 161 0.76 -4.83 1.33
C LEU A 161 -0.72 -4.79 1.75
N ALA A 162 -1.61 -5.36 0.95
CA ALA A 162 -3.03 -5.45 1.27
C ALA A 162 -3.27 -6.39 2.46
N VAL A 163 -2.63 -7.57 2.48
CA VAL A 163 -2.68 -8.47 3.64
C VAL A 163 -2.16 -7.76 4.88
N SER A 164 -1.01 -7.09 4.80
CA SER A 164 -0.42 -6.30 5.88
C SER A 164 -1.44 -5.31 6.47
N SER A 165 -2.10 -4.54 5.61
CA SER A 165 -3.12 -3.56 6.01
C SER A 165 -4.38 -4.21 6.59
N LEU A 166 -4.73 -5.43 6.17
CA LEU A 166 -5.90 -6.17 6.62
C LEU A 166 -5.69 -7.00 7.90
N VAL A 167 -4.45 -7.15 8.38
CA VAL A 167 -4.16 -7.99 9.57
C VAL A 167 -3.50 -7.20 10.70
N GLN A 168 -2.80 -6.10 10.39
CA GLN A 168 -2.20 -5.25 11.40
C GLN A 168 -3.26 -4.48 12.18
N ASN A 169 -3.08 -4.42 13.51
CA ASN A 169 -4.00 -3.79 14.45
C ASN A 169 -5.46 -4.30 14.33
N PHE A 170 -5.67 -5.48 13.71
CA PHE A 170 -6.99 -6.04 13.45
C PHE A 170 -7.00 -7.56 13.72
N PRO A 171 -7.30 -7.98 14.97
CA PRO A 171 -7.22 -9.38 15.39
C PRO A 171 -8.09 -10.35 14.56
N ALA A 172 -9.25 -9.91 14.08
CA ALA A 172 -10.13 -10.74 13.25
C ALA A 172 -9.48 -11.06 11.89
N GLY A 173 -8.81 -10.09 11.27
CA GLY A 173 -8.07 -10.27 10.03
C GLY A 173 -6.86 -11.18 10.22
N LEU A 174 -6.07 -10.99 11.29
CA LEU A 174 -4.95 -11.88 11.61
C LEU A 174 -5.42 -13.33 11.80
N LYS A 175 -6.52 -13.54 12.52
CA LYS A 175 -7.12 -14.87 12.70
C LYS A 175 -7.50 -15.51 11.36
N GLU A 176 -8.12 -14.76 10.47
CA GLU A 176 -8.48 -15.25 9.13
C GLU A 176 -7.25 -15.59 8.29
N PHE A 177 -6.24 -14.71 8.30
CA PHE A 177 -4.95 -14.95 7.63
C PHE A 177 -4.29 -16.25 8.10
N LEU A 178 -4.27 -16.49 9.41
CA LEU A 178 -3.76 -17.73 9.97
C LEU A 178 -4.57 -18.96 9.51
N ARG A 179 -5.90 -18.83 9.48
CA ARG A 179 -6.81 -19.89 9.02
C ARG A 179 -6.58 -20.24 7.53
N THR A 180 -6.15 -19.28 6.72
CA THR A 180 -5.91 -19.46 5.27
C THR A 180 -4.47 -19.85 4.92
N ASN A 181 -3.75 -20.51 5.82
CA ASN A 181 -2.33 -20.88 5.66
C ASN A 181 -1.40 -19.68 5.43
N GLY A 182 -1.74 -18.51 5.96
CA GLY A 182 -0.99 -17.27 5.78
C GLY A 182 0.49 -17.39 6.15
N VAL A 183 0.81 -18.11 7.23
CA VAL A 183 2.22 -18.33 7.64
C VAL A 183 3.02 -19.11 6.58
N LYS A 184 2.47 -20.19 6.04
CA LYS A 184 3.17 -20.96 4.99
C LYS A 184 3.41 -20.08 3.77
N GLN A 185 2.40 -19.27 3.42
CA GLN A 185 2.44 -18.45 2.23
C GLN A 185 3.43 -17.28 2.36
N ILE A 186 3.44 -16.54 3.47
CA ILE A 186 4.40 -15.46 3.70
C ILE A 186 5.84 -15.98 3.81
N LEU A 187 6.04 -17.18 4.35
CA LEU A 187 7.36 -17.81 4.35
C LEU A 187 7.83 -18.21 2.94
N SER A 188 6.91 -18.59 2.04
CA SER A 188 7.28 -18.87 0.65
C SER A 188 7.77 -17.62 -0.11
N CYS A 189 7.33 -16.43 0.30
CA CYS A 189 7.79 -15.16 -0.26
C CYS A 189 9.26 -14.86 0.08
N LEU A 190 9.81 -15.45 1.16
CA LEU A 190 11.24 -15.36 1.49
C LEU A 190 12.13 -16.15 0.52
N SER A 191 11.55 -16.92 -0.41
CA SER A 191 12.27 -17.58 -1.50
C SER A 191 11.95 -16.96 -2.87
N SER A 192 11.35 -15.77 -2.89
CA SER A 192 11.04 -15.08 -4.14
C SER A 192 12.31 -14.60 -4.86
N ASN A 193 12.28 -14.64 -6.19
CA ASN A 193 13.33 -14.06 -7.03
C ASN A 193 13.31 -12.52 -7.02
N HIS A 194 12.21 -11.93 -6.56
CA HIS A 194 12.04 -10.48 -6.46
C HIS A 194 12.42 -10.01 -5.06
N SER A 195 13.53 -9.27 -4.94
CA SER A 195 14.02 -8.78 -3.65
C SER A 195 12.97 -7.93 -2.91
N SER A 196 12.17 -7.16 -3.63
CA SER A 196 11.06 -6.36 -3.10
C SER A 196 9.99 -7.20 -2.38
N VAL A 197 9.63 -8.36 -2.94
CA VAL A 197 8.66 -9.32 -2.36
C VAL A 197 9.25 -9.94 -1.10
N TYR A 198 10.53 -10.33 -1.14
CA TYR A 198 11.25 -10.81 0.05
C TYR A 198 11.23 -9.75 1.16
N ILE A 199 11.61 -8.52 0.84
CA ILE A 199 11.71 -7.40 1.78
C ILE A 199 10.36 -7.18 2.48
N GLN A 200 9.27 -7.06 1.72
CA GLN A 200 7.94 -6.85 2.29
C GLN A 200 7.48 -8.03 3.16
N ALA A 201 7.78 -9.27 2.76
CA ALA A 201 7.46 -10.45 3.55
C ALA A 201 8.23 -10.47 4.88
N ALA A 202 9.53 -10.19 4.85
CA ALA A 202 10.38 -10.11 6.03
C ALA A 202 9.91 -9.02 7.00
N TYR A 203 9.61 -7.81 6.50
CA TYR A 203 9.03 -6.73 7.31
C TYR A 203 7.70 -7.15 7.94
N LEU A 204 6.78 -7.72 7.17
CA LEU A 204 5.48 -8.13 7.71
C LEU A 204 5.63 -9.25 8.77
N ILE A 205 6.54 -10.21 8.57
CA ILE A 205 6.88 -11.21 9.59
C ILE A 205 7.39 -10.53 10.87
N ALA A 206 8.31 -9.56 10.74
CA ALA A 206 8.88 -8.83 11.86
C ALA A 206 7.81 -8.06 12.64
N THR A 207 6.96 -7.30 11.94
CA THR A 207 5.92 -6.48 12.53
C THR A 207 4.88 -7.33 13.27
N LEU A 208 4.37 -8.39 12.64
CA LEU A 208 3.40 -9.27 13.29
C LEU A 208 4.01 -10.06 14.46
N SER A 209 5.26 -10.51 14.32
CA SER A 209 5.95 -11.22 15.40
C SER A 209 6.24 -10.32 16.59
N SER A 210 6.49 -9.03 16.36
CA SER A 210 6.71 -8.05 17.43
C SER A 210 5.42 -7.79 18.22
N ASN A 211 4.27 -7.81 17.55
CA ASN A 211 2.98 -7.46 18.15
C ASN A 211 2.20 -8.68 18.68
N ASP A 212 2.45 -9.90 18.18
CA ASP A 212 1.72 -11.11 18.56
C ASP A 212 2.68 -12.30 18.81
N ASN A 213 2.76 -12.74 20.07
CA ASN A 213 3.59 -13.87 20.48
C ASN A 213 3.14 -15.21 19.87
N SER A 214 1.83 -15.40 19.65
CA SER A 214 1.29 -16.63 19.06
C SER A 214 1.68 -16.74 17.59
N PHE A 215 1.65 -15.62 16.87
CA PHE A 215 2.15 -15.53 15.50
C PHE A 215 3.65 -15.84 15.44
N ARG A 216 4.44 -15.21 16.31
CA ARG A 216 5.89 -15.46 16.42
C ARG A 216 6.20 -16.94 16.63
N ASP A 217 5.51 -17.58 17.57
CA ASP A 217 5.68 -19.00 17.87
C ASP A 217 5.33 -19.89 16.66
N LEU A 218 4.27 -19.56 15.93
CA LEU A 218 3.84 -20.31 14.75
C LEU A 218 4.86 -20.21 13.60
N VAL A 219 5.40 -19.01 13.38
CA VAL A 219 6.44 -18.74 12.37
C VAL A 219 7.75 -19.43 12.75
N ASN A 220 8.16 -19.37 14.02
CA ASN A 220 9.36 -20.06 14.51
C ASN A 220 9.25 -21.59 14.40
N LYS A 221 8.06 -22.17 14.64
CA LYS A 221 7.81 -23.62 14.43
C LYS A 221 7.99 -24.06 12.98
N GLN A 222 7.87 -23.14 12.02
CA GLN A 222 8.11 -23.39 10.59
C GLN A 222 9.54 -23.04 10.15
N ASN A 223 10.48 -22.95 11.09
CA ASN A 223 11.90 -22.71 10.85
C ASN A 223 12.23 -21.38 10.16
N ALA A 224 11.39 -20.35 10.34
CA ALA A 224 11.64 -19.03 9.75
C ALA A 224 13.00 -18.42 10.15
N GLY A 225 13.42 -18.61 11.41
CA GLY A 225 14.75 -18.19 11.86
C GLY A 225 15.87 -18.84 11.05
N GLN A 226 15.75 -20.14 10.74
CA GLN A 226 16.73 -20.84 9.90
C GLN A 226 16.74 -20.30 8.46
N ILE A 227 15.55 -20.02 7.89
CA ILE A 227 15.43 -19.46 6.53
C ILE A 227 16.14 -18.10 6.46
N LEU A 228 15.79 -17.19 7.37
CA LEU A 228 16.33 -15.84 7.39
C LEU A 228 17.83 -15.79 7.71
N LEU A 229 18.34 -16.68 8.58
CA LEU A 229 19.78 -16.76 8.88
C LEU A 229 20.61 -17.16 7.66
N SER A 230 20.06 -17.96 6.74
CA SER A 230 20.75 -18.33 5.50
C SER A 230 20.86 -17.19 4.49
N GLU A 231 20.05 -16.14 4.66
CA GLU A 231 20.00 -14.97 3.78
C GLU A 231 20.87 -13.81 4.29
N LEU A 232 21.54 -13.99 5.45
CA LEU A 232 22.42 -12.98 6.00
C LEU A 232 23.72 -12.88 5.19
N GLU A 233 24.02 -11.68 4.73
CA GLU A 233 25.26 -11.36 4.03
C GLU A 233 25.97 -10.18 4.71
N ALA A 234 27.29 -10.27 4.87
CA ALA A 234 28.09 -9.14 5.30
C ALA A 234 28.26 -8.18 4.11
N LYS A 235 27.57 -7.04 4.17
CA LYS A 235 27.66 -5.96 3.18
C LYS A 235 28.34 -4.74 3.80
N ASP A 236 29.14 -4.07 2.99
CA ASP A 236 29.85 -2.85 3.41
C ASP A 236 28.92 -1.63 3.44
N GLU A 237 27.92 -1.62 2.54
CA GLU A 237 26.94 -0.55 2.38
C GLU A 237 25.55 -0.98 2.87
N TYR A 238 24.69 0.01 3.12
CA TYR A 238 23.31 -0.20 3.51
C TYR A 238 22.53 -0.96 2.43
N ASP A 239 21.77 -1.97 2.86
CA ASP A 239 20.98 -2.83 2.00
C ASP A 239 19.62 -3.13 2.62
N PHE A 240 18.55 -2.83 1.88
CA PHE A 240 17.17 -2.99 2.34
C PHE A 240 16.82 -4.45 2.67
N LYS A 241 17.35 -5.42 1.91
CA LYS A 241 17.13 -6.85 2.15
C LYS A 241 17.78 -7.28 3.46
N GLN A 242 19.00 -6.82 3.71
CA GLN A 242 19.74 -7.08 4.94
C GLN A 242 19.04 -6.47 6.15
N GLU A 243 18.55 -5.23 6.05
CA GLU A 243 17.79 -4.58 7.13
C GLU A 243 16.53 -5.37 7.48
N ALA A 244 15.70 -5.67 6.47
CA ALA A 244 14.46 -6.42 6.65
C ALA A 244 14.70 -7.80 7.26
N THR A 245 15.77 -8.48 6.83
CA THR A 245 16.19 -9.80 7.37
C THR A 245 16.57 -9.69 8.83
N LEU A 246 17.39 -8.71 9.20
CA LEU A 246 17.82 -8.49 10.58
C LEU A 246 16.65 -8.08 11.47
N TYR A 247 15.75 -7.23 10.98
CA TYR A 247 14.55 -6.83 11.72
C TYR A 247 13.67 -8.06 12.02
N ALA A 248 13.39 -8.89 11.01
CA ALA A 248 12.64 -10.13 11.17
C ALA A 248 13.32 -11.10 12.16
N LEU A 249 14.62 -11.32 12.03
CA LEU A 249 15.39 -12.15 12.96
C LEU A 249 15.32 -11.61 14.39
N SER A 250 15.44 -10.30 14.58
CA SER A 250 15.39 -9.68 15.90
C SER A 250 14.01 -9.85 16.56
N ALA A 251 12.93 -9.70 15.79
CA ALA A 251 11.57 -9.90 16.28
C ALA A 251 11.31 -11.38 16.63
N LEU A 252 11.84 -12.30 15.83
CA LEU A 252 11.70 -13.74 16.03
C LEU A 252 12.57 -14.29 17.15
N SER A 253 13.69 -13.65 17.49
CA SER A 253 14.64 -14.15 18.50
C SER A 253 14.09 -13.97 19.92
N VAL A 254 13.25 -12.96 20.16
CA VAL A 254 12.70 -12.66 21.48
C VAL A 254 11.99 -13.89 22.07
N ASN A 255 12.51 -14.37 23.21
CA ASN A 255 12.06 -15.54 23.96
C ASN A 255 12.06 -16.87 23.19
N SER A 256 12.84 -16.96 22.11
CA SER A 256 12.85 -18.12 21.22
C SER A 256 14.20 -18.83 21.23
N LYS A 257 14.16 -20.16 21.31
CA LYS A 257 15.35 -21.01 21.15
C LYS A 257 15.31 -21.68 19.80
N TRP A 258 15.98 -21.09 18.82
CA TRP A 258 16.04 -21.67 17.48
C TRP A 258 16.84 -22.97 17.50
N LYS A 259 16.29 -24.00 16.85
CA LYS A 259 17.00 -25.27 16.63
C LYS A 259 17.75 -25.18 15.31
N ILE A 260 18.88 -24.51 15.31
CA ILE A 260 19.72 -24.34 14.10
C ILE A 260 20.94 -25.26 14.11
N PRO A 261 21.40 -25.74 12.94
CA PRO A 261 22.64 -26.49 12.83
C PRO A 261 23.86 -25.71 13.34
N SER A 262 24.84 -26.41 13.93
CA SER A 262 26.04 -25.77 14.48
C SER A 262 26.87 -25.00 13.44
N TYR A 263 26.86 -25.41 12.16
CA TYR A 263 27.60 -24.70 11.11
C TYR A 263 26.96 -23.33 10.84
N GLN A 264 25.63 -23.30 10.66
CA GLN A 264 24.87 -22.09 10.38
C GLN A 264 24.96 -21.11 11.55
N ARG A 265 24.93 -21.61 12.79
CA ARG A 265 25.15 -20.78 14.00
C ARG A 265 26.51 -20.07 13.96
N LYS A 266 27.57 -20.79 13.60
CA LYS A 266 28.93 -20.23 13.53
C LYS A 266 29.02 -19.16 12.44
N GLU A 267 28.49 -19.47 11.26
CA GLU A 267 28.45 -18.56 10.11
C GLU A 267 27.68 -17.28 10.44
N ALA A 268 26.44 -17.40 10.90
CA ALA A 268 25.62 -16.28 11.33
C ALA A 268 26.31 -15.43 12.42
N THR A 269 26.97 -16.07 13.38
CA THR A 269 27.71 -15.34 14.44
C THR A 269 28.86 -14.50 13.86
N VAL A 270 29.58 -15.03 12.86
CA VAL A 270 30.65 -14.29 12.18
C VAL A 270 30.06 -13.10 11.41
N THR A 271 29.03 -13.34 10.61
CA THR A 271 28.36 -12.31 9.80
C THR A 271 27.77 -11.20 10.68
N LEU A 272 27.06 -11.54 11.75
CA LEU A 272 26.51 -10.56 12.70
C LEU A 272 27.61 -9.71 13.34
N LYS A 273 28.75 -10.30 13.72
CA LYS A 273 29.88 -9.54 14.27
C LYS A 273 30.51 -8.61 13.23
N GLN A 274 30.56 -8.99 11.96
CA GLN A 274 31.03 -8.11 10.89
C GLN A 274 30.11 -6.91 10.72
N ILE A 275 28.80 -7.14 10.67
CA ILE A 275 27.78 -6.08 10.55
C ILE A 275 27.87 -5.11 11.74
N ILE A 276 27.96 -5.63 12.97
CA ILE A 276 28.04 -4.79 14.19
C ILE A 276 29.29 -3.92 14.22
N ASN A 277 30.40 -4.39 13.65
CA ASN A 277 31.67 -3.66 13.62
C ASN A 277 31.84 -2.76 12.38
N ASN A 278 30.88 -2.77 11.46
CA ASN A 278 30.92 -1.94 10.27
C ASN A 278 30.56 -0.49 10.64
N LYS A 279 31.57 0.39 10.62
CA LYS A 279 31.42 1.81 10.93
C LYS A 279 30.56 2.56 9.90
N ALA A 280 30.65 2.20 8.62
CA ALA A 280 29.87 2.84 7.56
C ALA A 280 28.37 2.54 7.74
N LEU A 281 28.02 1.32 8.16
CA LEU A 281 26.65 0.97 8.53
C LEU A 281 26.18 1.69 9.79
N ALA A 282 27.06 1.92 10.76
CA ALA A 282 26.70 2.64 11.99
C ALA A 282 26.29 4.09 11.71
N ASP A 283 26.98 4.74 10.78
CA ASP A 283 26.71 6.13 10.40
C ASP A 283 25.46 6.25 9.50
N THR A 284 25.05 5.18 8.81
CA THR A 284 23.93 5.19 7.85
C THR A 284 22.63 4.60 8.40
N CYS A 285 22.68 3.57 9.24
CA CYS A 285 21.51 2.90 9.80
C CYS A 285 21.82 2.24 11.16
N GLU A 286 21.66 3.01 12.24
CA GLU A 286 21.89 2.54 13.61
C GLU A 286 20.95 1.37 14.00
N GLU A 287 19.71 1.38 13.51
CA GLU A 287 18.72 0.33 13.78
C GLU A 287 19.19 -1.05 13.31
N MET A 288 19.82 -1.13 12.13
CA MET A 288 20.35 -2.38 11.58
C MET A 288 21.38 -3.02 12.53
N ILE A 289 22.26 -2.21 13.11
CA ILE A 289 23.24 -2.67 14.11
C ILE A 289 22.52 -3.13 15.37
N GLN A 290 21.48 -2.40 15.80
CA GLN A 290 20.71 -2.78 16.97
C GLN A 290 19.99 -4.12 16.78
N TYR A 291 19.39 -4.36 15.61
CA TYR A 291 18.80 -5.66 15.26
C TYR A 291 19.84 -6.78 15.30
N ALA A 292 21.02 -6.57 14.71
CA ALA A 292 22.10 -7.55 14.73
C ALA A 292 22.58 -7.87 16.16
N ARG A 293 22.70 -6.87 17.03
CA ARG A 293 23.04 -7.05 18.45
C ARG A 293 21.99 -7.87 19.18
N THR A 294 20.70 -7.56 18.97
CA THR A 294 19.60 -8.32 19.57
C THR A 294 19.66 -9.80 19.19
N VAL A 295 19.84 -10.09 17.90
CA VAL A 295 19.94 -11.49 17.43
C VAL A 295 21.14 -12.20 18.05
N LEU A 296 22.31 -11.56 18.07
CA LEU A 296 23.52 -12.14 18.63
C LEU A 296 23.41 -12.41 20.14
N ASN A 297 22.78 -11.51 20.88
CA ASN A 297 22.62 -11.62 22.34
C ASN A 297 21.63 -12.72 22.75
N THR A 298 20.73 -13.12 21.86
CA THR A 298 19.69 -14.10 22.18
C THR A 298 20.20 -15.56 22.21
N GLN A 299 21.52 -15.77 22.10
CA GLN A 299 22.16 -17.09 22.03
C GLN A 299 21.52 -17.97 20.94
N LEU A 300 21.85 -17.66 19.69
CA LEU A 300 21.63 -18.52 18.52
C LEU A 300 21.89 -20.00 18.83
#